data_AF-A0AAD1FZI2-F1
#
_entry.id   AF-A0AAD1FZI2-F1
#
_cell.length_a   1.000
_cell.length_b   1.000
_cell.length_c   1.000
_cell.angle_alpha   90.00
_cell.angle_beta   90.00
_cell.angle_gamma   90.00
#
_symmetry.space_group_name_H-M   'P 1'
#
loop_
_entity.id
_entity.type
_entity.pdbx_description
1 polymer ?
#
loop_
_entity_poly.entity_id
_entity_poly.type
_entity_poly.pdbx_seq_one_letter_code
_entity_poly.pdbx_strand_id
1 'polypeptide(L)'
;MAKAVHNDVLDAALGAVKTGATRMVALAAEPASYGAANSGALADAAMTSADFTIGEGVTSGRRLSVAAKSDVAITASGTATHVALLDAAGSRLLYVTTCPAQPLVAASTVSFGGWDIEIGDPA
;
A
#
# COMPACT_ATOMS: atom_id res chain seq x y z
N MET A 1 30.77 10.27 -8.36
CA MET A 1 30.22 11.31 -9.26
C MET A 1 28.90 11.74 -8.69
N ALA A 2 28.64 13.04 -8.55
CA ALA A 2 27.35 13.52 -8.06
C ALA A 2 26.26 13.16 -9.09
N LYS A 3 25.15 12.59 -8.62
CA LYS A 3 23.95 12.31 -9.40
C LYS A 3 22.81 13.15 -8.84
N ALA A 4 21.91 13.57 -9.72
CA ALA A 4 20.70 14.27 -9.34
C ALA A 4 19.56 13.81 -10.25
N VAL A 5 18.36 13.82 -9.72
CA VAL A 5 17.12 13.52 -10.44
C VAL A 5 16.13 14.64 -10.16
N HIS A 6 15.32 15.00 -11.16
CA HIS A 6 14.26 15.97 -10.94
C HIS A 6 13.12 15.33 -10.15
N ASN A 7 12.55 16.10 -9.23
CA ASN A 7 11.43 15.74 -8.37
C ASN A 7 10.24 15.13 -9.14
N ASP A 8 9.90 15.67 -10.31
CA ASP A 8 8.82 15.15 -11.17
C ASP A 8 9.04 13.69 -11.64
N VAL A 9 10.29 13.25 -11.77
CA VAL A 9 10.59 11.87 -12.19
C VAL A 9 10.22 10.90 -11.07
N LEU A 10 10.59 11.23 -9.84
CA LEU A 10 10.26 10.43 -8.66
C LEU A 10 8.75 10.49 -8.37
N ASP A 11 8.12 11.66 -8.57
CA ASP A 11 6.67 11.83 -8.45
C ASP A 11 5.91 11.02 -9.49
N ALA A 12 6.42 10.90 -10.72
CA ALA A 12 5.81 10.05 -11.73
C ALA A 12 5.84 8.57 -11.33
N ALA A 13 6.94 8.10 -10.73
CA ALA A 13 7.06 6.73 -10.23
C ALA A 13 6.07 6.47 -9.07
N LEU A 14 6.00 7.37 -8.09
CA LEU A 14 5.02 7.29 -7.00
C LEU A 14 3.57 7.46 -7.51
N GLY A 15 3.40 8.27 -8.57
CA GLY A 15 2.15 8.50 -9.28
C GLY A 15 1.55 7.23 -9.85
N ALA A 16 2.38 6.25 -10.24
CA ALA A 16 1.91 4.94 -10.70
C ALA A 16 1.16 4.18 -9.59
N VAL A 17 1.64 4.25 -8.34
CA VAL A 17 0.94 3.67 -7.19
C VAL A 17 -0.30 4.49 -6.84
N LYS A 18 -0.16 5.82 -6.73
CA LYS A 18 -1.26 6.74 -6.39
C LYS A 18 -2.48 6.59 -7.30
N THR A 19 -2.26 6.45 -8.61
CA THR A 19 -3.34 6.39 -9.60
C THR A 19 -3.82 4.98 -9.87
N GLY A 20 -2.95 3.97 -9.71
CA GLY A 20 -3.27 2.58 -9.98
C GLY A 20 -3.87 1.83 -8.78
N ALA A 21 -3.58 2.23 -7.54
CA ALA A 21 -4.03 1.51 -6.35
C ALA A 21 -5.52 1.79 -6.08
N THR A 22 -6.36 0.79 -6.36
CA THR A 22 -7.81 0.86 -6.14
C THR A 22 -8.26 0.10 -4.90
N ARG A 23 -7.39 -0.76 -4.34
CA ARG A 23 -7.67 -1.57 -3.14
C ARG A 23 -6.44 -1.70 -2.27
N MET A 24 -6.68 -1.72 -0.96
CA MET A 24 -5.70 -2.09 0.06
C MET A 24 -6.18 -3.35 0.78
N VAL A 25 -5.33 -4.36 0.92
CA VAL A 25 -5.70 -5.66 1.51
C VAL A 25 -4.77 -6.03 2.66
N ALA A 26 -5.32 -6.66 3.69
CA ALA A 26 -4.54 -7.31 4.76
C ALA A 26 -4.34 -8.80 4.44
N LEU A 27 -3.12 -9.31 4.64
CA LEU A 27 -2.70 -10.64 4.24
C LEU A 27 -1.93 -11.35 5.36
N ALA A 28 -2.06 -12.68 5.42
CA ALA A 28 -1.36 -13.50 6.40
C ALA A 28 0.12 -13.77 6.05
N ALA A 29 0.52 -13.52 4.81
CA ALA A 29 1.87 -13.68 4.30
C ALA A 29 2.10 -12.77 3.08
N GLU A 30 3.36 -12.61 2.66
CA GLU A 30 3.70 -11.87 1.46
C GLU A 30 3.11 -12.55 0.21
N PRO A 31 2.31 -11.84 -0.61
CA PRO A 31 1.70 -12.41 -1.79
C PRO A 31 2.70 -12.47 -2.96
N ALA A 32 2.82 -13.63 -3.61
CA ALA A 32 3.68 -13.78 -4.79
C ALA A 32 3.11 -13.14 -6.08
N SER A 33 1.83 -12.73 -6.08
CA SER A 33 1.15 -12.15 -7.24
C SER A 33 -0.11 -11.39 -6.85
N TYR A 34 -0.67 -10.62 -7.79
CA TYR A 34 -2.01 -10.03 -7.63
C TYR A 34 -3.08 -11.08 -7.30
N GLY A 35 -3.06 -12.22 -8.01
CA GLY A 35 -4.05 -13.28 -7.80
C GLY A 35 -4.01 -13.81 -6.37
N ALA A 36 -2.81 -14.08 -5.85
CA ALA A 36 -2.61 -14.53 -4.48
C ALA A 36 -3.05 -13.48 -3.44
N ALA A 37 -2.73 -12.20 -3.67
CA ALA A 37 -3.17 -11.11 -2.81
C ALA A 37 -4.70 -10.94 -2.82
N ASN A 38 -5.32 -11.04 -4.00
CA ASN A 38 -6.76 -10.84 -4.17
C ASN A 38 -7.57 -11.98 -3.54
N SER A 39 -7.14 -13.23 -3.69
CA SER A 39 -7.83 -14.38 -3.09
C SER A 39 -7.52 -14.57 -1.60
N GLY A 40 -6.36 -14.12 -1.14
CA GLY A 40 -5.88 -14.31 0.23
C GLY A 40 -6.25 -13.20 1.21
N ALA A 41 -6.97 -12.16 0.77
CA ALA A 41 -7.29 -11.00 1.58
C ALA A 41 -8.16 -11.36 2.80
N LEU A 42 -7.69 -10.98 4.00
CA LEU A 42 -8.42 -11.15 5.26
C LEU A 42 -9.40 -9.99 5.51
N ALA A 43 -9.03 -8.80 5.06
CA ALA A 43 -9.82 -7.58 5.07
C ALA A 43 -9.38 -6.72 3.89
N ASP A 44 -10.28 -5.92 3.33
CA ASP A 44 -9.96 -5.02 2.23
C ASP A 44 -10.71 -3.70 2.26
N ALA A 45 -10.01 -2.64 1.86
CA ALA A 45 -10.55 -1.29 1.77
C ALA A 45 -10.44 -0.78 0.33
N ALA A 46 -11.49 -0.09 -0.14
CA ALA A 46 -11.43 0.66 -1.38
C ALA A 46 -10.48 1.85 -1.22
N MET A 47 -9.60 2.02 -2.21
CA MET A 47 -8.64 3.10 -2.31
C MET A 47 -8.91 3.93 -3.56
N THR A 48 -8.61 5.21 -3.46
CA THR A 48 -8.70 6.19 -4.54
C THR A 48 -7.45 7.05 -4.55
N SER A 49 -7.22 7.81 -5.62
CA SER A 49 -6.07 8.73 -5.69
C SER A 49 -6.08 9.82 -4.60
N ALA A 50 -7.23 10.07 -3.95
CA ALA A 50 -7.37 11.00 -2.84
C ALA A 50 -6.84 10.43 -1.51
N ASP A 51 -6.72 9.10 -1.40
CA ASP A 51 -6.13 8.43 -0.24
C ASP A 51 -4.59 8.50 -0.24
N PHE A 52 -4.00 9.19 -1.23
CA PHE A 52 -2.56 9.31 -1.35
C PHE A 52 -2.11 10.77 -1.52
N THR A 53 -1.04 11.16 -0.85
CA THR A 53 -0.42 12.49 -0.99
C THR A 53 1.06 12.35 -1.31
N ILE A 54 1.53 13.02 -2.37
CA ILE A 54 2.95 13.06 -2.70
C ILE A 54 3.56 14.29 -2.02
N GLY A 55 4.75 14.12 -1.44
CA GLY A 55 5.51 15.20 -0.81
C GLY A 55 7.00 14.91 -0.76
N GLU A 56 7.72 15.69 0.04
CA GLU A 56 9.15 15.49 0.28
C GLU A 56 9.39 14.22 1.12
N GLY A 57 10.46 13.48 0.78
CA GLY A 57 10.94 12.36 1.57
C GLY A 57 11.51 12.79 2.92
N VAL A 58 11.62 11.85 3.87
CA VAL A 58 12.09 12.14 5.23
C VAL A 58 13.55 12.58 5.25
N THR A 59 14.41 11.94 4.47
CA THR A 59 15.85 12.27 4.40
C THR A 59 16.24 12.90 3.05
N SER A 60 15.69 12.40 1.96
CA SER A 60 15.98 12.82 0.57
C SER A 60 14.87 12.33 -0.37
N GLY A 61 14.87 12.77 -1.62
CA GLY A 61 13.94 12.30 -2.64
C GLY A 61 12.47 12.59 -2.31
N ARG A 62 11.57 11.70 -2.75
CA ARG A 62 10.11 11.91 -2.69
C ARG A 62 9.39 10.81 -1.94
N ARG A 63 8.22 11.15 -1.39
CA ARG A 63 7.39 10.27 -0.58
C ARG A 63 5.94 10.27 -1.05
N LEU A 64 5.30 9.11 -0.95
CA LEU A 64 3.86 8.92 -1.10
C LEU A 64 3.27 8.49 0.24
N SER A 65 2.52 9.39 0.87
CA SER A 65 1.77 9.09 2.08
C SER A 65 0.46 8.40 1.74
N VAL A 66 0.24 7.23 2.33
CA VAL A 66 -0.96 6.42 2.24
C VAL A 66 -1.85 6.72 3.44
N ALA A 67 -3.07 7.18 3.18
CA ALA A 67 -4.03 7.54 4.23
C ALA A 67 -4.53 6.31 5.00
N ALA A 68 -4.84 6.51 6.27
CA ALA A 68 -5.47 5.50 7.11
C ALA A 68 -6.87 5.13 6.60
N LYS A 69 -7.30 3.88 6.86
CA LYS A 69 -8.67 3.42 6.61
C LYS A 69 -9.20 2.76 7.88
N SER A 70 -10.31 3.25 8.38
CA SER A 70 -10.94 2.73 9.61
C SER A 70 -12.17 1.89 9.28
N ASP A 71 -12.63 1.10 10.26
CA ASP A 71 -13.88 0.34 10.20
C ASP A 71 -13.97 -0.60 9.00
N VAL A 72 -12.82 -1.15 8.58
CA VAL A 72 -12.74 -2.06 7.45
C VAL A 72 -13.23 -3.44 7.87
N ALA A 73 -14.23 -3.96 7.16
CA ALA A 73 -14.80 -5.26 7.46
C ALA A 73 -13.77 -6.39 7.25
N ILE A 74 -13.68 -7.28 8.24
CA ILE A 74 -12.88 -8.50 8.15
C ILE A 74 -13.75 -9.59 7.54
N THR A 75 -13.33 -10.11 6.38
CA THR A 75 -14.06 -11.12 5.61
C THR A 75 -13.55 -12.53 5.89
N ALA A 76 -12.29 -12.68 6.32
CA ALA A 76 -11.71 -13.96 6.73
C ALA A 76 -10.85 -13.81 7.99
N SER A 77 -10.94 -14.81 8.87
CA SER A 77 -10.11 -14.87 10.08
C SER A 77 -8.69 -15.32 9.75
N GLY A 78 -7.71 -14.78 10.46
CA GLY A 78 -6.30 -15.11 10.30
C GLY A 78 -5.41 -14.16 11.08
N THR A 79 -4.10 -14.26 10.92
CA THR A 79 -3.16 -13.27 11.49
C THR A 79 -2.57 -12.46 10.36
N ALA A 80 -2.97 -11.21 10.23
CA ALA A 80 -2.40 -10.30 9.26
C ALA A 80 -0.96 -9.95 9.64
N THR A 81 -0.06 -10.03 8.67
CA THR A 81 1.36 -9.66 8.79
C THR A 81 1.82 -8.76 7.64
N HIS A 82 1.00 -8.64 6.60
CA HIS A 82 1.29 -7.85 5.41
C HIS A 82 0.09 -7.00 5.00
N VAL A 83 0.37 -5.88 4.36
CA VAL A 83 -0.59 -5.01 3.69
C VAL A 83 -0.14 -4.82 2.25
N ALA A 84 -1.06 -4.96 1.29
CA ALA A 84 -0.75 -4.79 -0.12
C ALA A 84 -1.68 -3.78 -0.79
N LEU A 85 -1.13 -3.00 -1.73
CA LEU A 85 -1.86 -2.11 -2.63
C LEU A 85 -2.02 -2.79 -3.99
N LEU A 86 -3.27 -2.87 -4.45
CA LEU A 86 -3.65 -3.59 -5.65
C LEU A 86 -4.32 -2.65 -6.66
N ASP A 87 -3.97 -2.84 -7.92
CA ASP A 87 -4.77 -2.38 -9.05
C ASP A 87 -5.74 -3.50 -9.46
N ALA A 88 -7.01 -3.34 -9.10
CA ALA A 88 -8.01 -4.36 -9.38
C ALA A 88 -8.43 -4.42 -10.84
N ALA A 89 -8.34 -3.30 -11.57
CA ALA A 89 -8.73 -3.26 -12.99
C ALA A 89 -7.62 -3.85 -13.88
N GLY A 90 -6.36 -3.51 -13.60
CA GLY A 90 -5.20 -4.02 -14.31
C GLY A 90 -4.65 -5.35 -13.82
N SER A 91 -5.21 -5.92 -12.73
CA SER A 91 -4.72 -7.14 -12.09
C SER A 91 -3.23 -7.07 -11.69
N ARG A 92 -2.81 -5.97 -11.07
CA ARG A 92 -1.41 -5.72 -10.68
C ARG A 92 -1.24 -5.62 -9.17
N LEU A 93 -0.17 -6.21 -8.66
CA LEU A 93 0.32 -5.99 -7.30
C LEU A 93 1.29 -4.81 -7.36
N LEU A 94 0.92 -3.68 -6.74
CA LEU A 94 1.67 -2.44 -6.87
C LEU A 94 2.68 -2.23 -5.74
N TYR A 95 2.29 -2.58 -4.51
CA TYR A 95 3.15 -2.42 -3.35
C TYR A 95 2.79 -3.43 -2.27
N VAL A 96 3.78 -3.90 -1.52
CA VAL A 96 3.59 -4.72 -0.32
C VAL A 96 4.42 -4.12 0.79
N THR A 97 3.84 -4.03 1.97
CA THR A 97 4.54 -3.69 3.21
C THR A 97 4.18 -4.69 4.31
N THR A 98 5.00 -4.75 5.34
CA THR A 98 4.74 -5.56 6.54
C THR A 98 3.96 -4.73 7.56
N CYS A 99 3.15 -5.40 8.38
CA CYS A 99 2.56 -4.83 9.58
C CYS A 99 2.87 -5.70 10.81
N PRO A 100 2.81 -5.15 12.04
CA PRO A 100 2.85 -5.97 13.23
C PRO A 100 1.77 -7.06 13.17
N ALA A 101 2.10 -8.27 13.62
CA ALA A 101 1.19 -9.40 13.58
C ALA A 101 -0.12 -9.07 14.30
N GLN A 102 -1.22 -9.09 13.56
CA GLN A 102 -2.54 -8.69 14.04
C GLN A 102 -3.56 -9.81 13.82
N PRO A 103 -4.08 -10.44 14.88
CA PRO A 103 -5.18 -11.39 14.77
C PRO A 103 -6.45 -10.69 14.27
N LEU A 104 -7.04 -11.23 13.22
CA LEU A 104 -8.28 -10.79 12.61
C LEU A 104 -9.34 -11.88 12.77
N VAL A 105 -10.55 -11.46 13.14
CA VAL A 105 -11.72 -12.33 13.30
C VAL A 105 -12.79 -11.86 12.34
N ALA A 106 -13.27 -12.77 11.48
CA ALA A 106 -14.33 -12.48 10.53
C ALA A 106 -15.58 -11.89 11.20
N ALA A 107 -16.30 -11.04 10.46
CA ALA A 107 -17.46 -10.29 10.94
C ALA A 107 -17.17 -9.25 12.05
N SER A 108 -15.90 -8.93 12.30
CA SER A 108 -15.47 -7.73 13.04
C SER A 108 -14.87 -6.69 12.09
N THR A 109 -14.34 -5.60 12.63
CA THR A 109 -13.65 -4.56 11.86
C THR A 109 -12.17 -4.43 12.25
N VAL A 110 -11.37 -3.90 11.34
CA VAL A 110 -9.97 -3.52 11.55
C VAL A 110 -9.72 -2.12 10.98
N SER A 111 -8.71 -1.43 11.50
CA SER A 111 -8.21 -0.18 10.93
C SER A 111 -6.81 -0.37 10.38
N PHE A 112 -6.58 0.11 9.16
CA PHE A 112 -5.27 0.30 8.57
C PHE A 112 -4.74 1.66 9.01
N GLY A 113 -3.58 1.67 9.68
CA GLY A 113 -2.85 2.91 9.97
C GLY A 113 -2.32 3.55 8.69
N GLY A 114 -2.12 4.87 8.72
CA GLY A 114 -1.42 5.57 7.64
C GLY A 114 0.07 5.21 7.63
N TRP A 115 0.68 5.23 6.46
CA TRP A 115 2.08 4.85 6.26
C TRP A 115 2.64 5.48 4.99
N ASP A 116 3.96 5.42 4.81
CA ASP A 116 4.67 6.13 3.74
C ASP A 116 5.45 5.16 2.84
N ILE A 117 5.50 5.47 1.55
CA ILE A 117 6.41 4.87 0.55
C ILE A 117 7.42 5.94 0.14
N GLU A 118 8.72 5.63 0.14
CA GLU A 118 9.76 6.58 -0.23
C GLU A 118 10.62 6.09 -1.40
N ILE A 119 11.01 7.02 -2.26
CA ILE A 119 12.06 6.84 -3.27
C ILE A 119 13.12 7.90 -2.98
N GLY A 120 14.28 7.45 -2.50
CA GLY A 120 15.41 8.33 -2.18
C GLY A 120 16.11 8.88 -3.43
N ASP A 121 16.88 9.95 -3.24
CA ASP A 121 17.70 10.53 -4.30
C ASP A 121 18.80 9.56 -4.77
N PRO A 122 19.25 9.68 -6.04
CA PRO A 122 20.28 8.80 -6.57
C PRO A 122 21.64 9.03 -5.87
N ALA A 123 22.26 7.95 -5.42
CA ALA A 123 23.64 7.89 -4.90
C ALA A 123 24.63 7.36 -5.93
#